data_AF-A0A660TYN9-F1
#
_entry.id   AF-A0A660TYN9-F1
#
_cell.length_a   1.000
_cell.length_b   1.000
_cell.length_c   1.000
_cell.angle_alpha   90.00
_cell.angle_beta   90.00
_cell.angle_gamma   90.00
#
_symmetry.space_group_name_H-M   'P 1'
#
loop_
_entity.id
_entity.type
_entity.pdbx_description
1 polymer ?
#
loop_
_entity_poly.entity_id
_entity_poly.type
_entity_poly.pdbx_seq_one_letter_code
_entity_poly.pdbx_strand_id
1 'polypeptide(L)'
;MGFYENVWEKAKKSGARIVLPEATDNRVLRAAESAVSKGLVKEIILLGNPDEVQKSARELGLNLSGVNIFSYLNSDEFDSYVEEYYQLRKHKGISRDDAR
;
A
#
# COMPACT_ATOMS: atom_id res chain seq x y z
N MET A 1 27.73 -2.20 -13.08
CA MET A 1 26.34 -2.03 -12.60
C MET A 1 26.35 -2.36 -11.12
N GLY A 2 25.89 -1.45 -10.26
CA GLY A 2 25.90 -1.67 -8.81
C GLY A 2 24.81 -2.65 -8.37
N PHE A 3 24.85 -3.02 -7.10
CA PHE A 3 23.89 -3.97 -6.52
C PHE A 3 22.44 -3.47 -6.64
N TYR A 4 22.19 -2.21 -6.31
CA TYR A 4 20.85 -1.63 -6.32
C TYR A 4 20.25 -1.53 -7.72
N GLU A 5 21.05 -1.20 -8.74
CA GLU A 5 20.57 -1.14 -10.13
C GLU A 5 20.12 -2.52 -10.61
N ASN A 6 20.86 -3.58 -10.26
CA ASN A 6 20.47 -4.95 -10.58
C ASN A 6 19.15 -5.36 -9.89
N VAL A 7 18.93 -4.94 -8.65
CA VAL A 7 17.68 -5.19 -7.92
C VAL A 7 16.52 -4.43 -8.56
N TRP A 8 16.72 -3.16 -8.91
CA TRP A 8 15.70 -2.33 -9.54
C TRP A 8 15.27 -2.86 -10.91
N GLU A 9 16.22 -3.32 -11.74
CA GLU A 9 15.88 -3.93 -13.03
C GLU A 9 15.07 -5.22 -12.89
N LYS A 10 15.31 -6.00 -11.84
CA LYS A 10 14.48 -7.17 -11.52
C LYS A 10 13.09 -6.76 -11.03
N ALA A 11 13.00 -5.72 -10.20
CA ALA A 11 11.73 -5.20 -9.70
C ALA A 11 10.83 -4.70 -10.84
N LYS A 12 11.38 -3.90 -11.79
CA LYS A 12 10.64 -3.44 -12.96
C LYS A 12 10.01 -4.59 -13.76
N LYS A 13 10.76 -5.68 -13.94
CA LYS A 13 10.33 -6.86 -14.71
C LYS A 13 9.29 -7.71 -13.99
N SER A 14 9.20 -7.63 -12.65
CA SER A 14 8.25 -8.44 -11.89
C SER A 14 6.81 -7.93 -12.01
N GLY A 15 6.62 -6.65 -12.35
CA GLY A 15 5.29 -6.04 -12.45
C GLY A 15 4.52 -6.08 -11.11
N ALA A 16 5.25 -6.08 -9.99
CA ALA A 16 4.67 -6.22 -8.66
C ALA A 16 3.75 -5.05 -8.30
N ARG A 17 2.74 -5.35 -7.48
CA ARG A 17 1.90 -4.37 -6.77
C ARG A 17 2.25 -4.44 -5.30
N ILE A 18 2.48 -3.30 -4.66
CA ILE A 18 2.92 -3.23 -3.26
C ILE A 18 1.91 -2.42 -2.45
N VAL A 19 1.46 -2.97 -1.33
CA VAL A 19 0.64 -2.28 -0.33
C VAL A 19 1.55 -1.75 0.77
N LEU A 20 1.39 -0.48 1.13
CA LEU A 20 2.14 0.19 2.20
C LEU A 20 1.13 0.71 3.25
N PRO A 21 1.07 0.09 4.45
CA PRO A 21 0.06 0.42 5.45
C PRO A 21 0.33 1.71 6.22
N GLU A 22 1.57 2.21 6.25
CA GLU A 22 1.95 3.43 6.97
C GLU A 22 1.82 4.67 6.07
N ALA A 23 0.63 4.89 5.52
CA ALA A 23 0.38 5.88 4.48
C ALA A 23 0.60 7.36 4.89
N THR A 24 0.83 7.65 6.17
CA THR A 24 1.15 8.99 6.69
C THR A 24 2.61 9.13 7.15
N ASP A 25 3.43 8.07 7.08
CA ASP A 25 4.86 8.15 7.40
C ASP A 25 5.63 8.86 6.27
N ASN A 26 6.38 9.90 6.62
CA ASN A 26 7.12 10.73 5.68
C ASN A 26 8.11 9.95 4.80
N ARG A 27 8.74 8.89 5.33
CA ARG A 27 9.69 8.05 4.59
C ARG A 27 8.97 7.16 3.60
N VAL A 28 7.80 6.65 4.00
CA VAL A 28 6.96 5.80 3.15
C VAL A 28 6.41 6.60 1.96
N LEU A 29 5.90 7.80 2.21
CA LEU A 29 5.42 8.69 1.14
C LEU A 29 6.51 9.04 0.12
N ARG A 30 7.72 9.37 0.59
CA ARG A 30 8.88 9.62 -0.30
C ARG A 30 9.28 8.37 -1.08
N ALA A 31 9.25 7.21 -0.44
CA ALA A 31 9.58 5.94 -1.10
C ALA A 31 8.53 5.61 -2.18
N ALA A 32 7.25 5.85 -1.91
CA ALA A 32 6.16 5.63 -2.87
C ALA A 32 6.32 6.51 -4.12
N GLU A 33 6.53 7.82 -3.95
CA GLU A 33 6.80 8.75 -5.08
C GLU A 33 8.04 8.31 -5.88
N SER A 34 9.14 7.98 -5.18
CA SER A 34 10.38 7.53 -5.82
C SER A 34 10.19 6.22 -6.60
N ALA A 35 9.44 5.25 -6.04
CA ALA A 35 9.19 3.97 -6.69
C ALA A 35 8.35 4.13 -7.96
N VAL A 36 7.31 4.96 -7.92
CA VAL A 36 6.44 5.24 -9.07
C VAL A 36 7.19 6.05 -10.13
N SER A 37 7.88 7.14 -9.76
CA SER A 37 8.63 7.97 -10.71
C SER A 37 9.75 7.20 -11.43
N LYS A 38 10.37 6.23 -10.76
CA LYS A 38 11.39 5.33 -11.35
C LYS A 38 10.78 4.13 -12.09
N GLY A 39 9.46 3.97 -12.07
CA GLY A 39 8.74 2.86 -12.69
C GLY A 39 9.14 1.49 -12.13
N LEU A 40 9.52 1.40 -10.85
CA LEU A 40 10.07 0.17 -10.25
C LEU A 40 9.03 -0.92 -10.05
N VAL A 41 7.76 -0.55 -10.00
CA VAL A 41 6.62 -1.40 -9.67
C VAL A 41 5.44 -1.02 -10.57
N LYS A 42 4.50 -1.95 -10.72
CA LYS A 42 3.27 -1.70 -11.48
C LYS A 42 2.32 -0.76 -10.74
N GLU A 43 2.25 -0.90 -9.42
CA GLU A 43 1.32 -0.14 -8.58
C GLU A 43 1.84 -0.04 -7.15
N ILE A 44 1.69 1.14 -6.53
CA ILE A 44 1.78 1.33 -5.09
C ILE A 44 0.38 1.63 -4.57
N ILE A 45 -0.03 0.93 -3.52
CA ILE A 45 -1.27 1.17 -2.79
C ILE A 45 -0.90 1.66 -1.39
N LEU A 46 -1.21 2.92 -1.08
CA LEU A 46 -1.13 3.47 0.26
C LEU A 46 -2.44 3.18 1.00
N LEU A 47 -2.37 2.38 2.07
CA LEU A 47 -3.56 2.07 2.88
C LEU A 47 -3.76 3.15 3.94
N GLY A 48 -4.84 3.91 3.86
CA GLY A 48 -5.12 4.96 4.84
C GLY A 48 -6.25 5.89 4.42
N ASN A 49 -6.54 6.88 5.28
CA ASN A 49 -7.53 7.91 4.97
C ASN A 49 -7.01 8.82 3.82
N PRO A 50 -7.70 8.91 2.67
CA PRO A 50 -7.25 9.71 1.54
C PRO A 50 -6.97 11.17 1.89
N ASP A 51 -7.79 11.79 2.74
CA ASP A 51 -7.63 13.19 3.12
C ASP A 51 -6.35 13.44 3.93
N GLU A 52 -6.04 12.53 4.87
CA GLU A 52 -4.83 12.61 5.69
C GLU A 52 -3.57 12.39 4.85
N VAL A 53 -3.59 11.37 3.98
CA VAL A 53 -2.48 11.06 3.08
C VAL A 53 -2.20 12.22 2.13
N GLN A 54 -3.25 12.81 1.53
CA GLN A 54 -3.12 13.98 0.66
C GLN A 54 -2.63 15.21 1.41
N LYS A 55 -3.05 15.40 2.66
CA LYS A 55 -2.52 16.46 3.52
C LYS A 55 -1.02 16.28 3.78
N SER A 56 -0.59 15.10 4.23
CA SER A 56 0.83 14.81 4.47
C SER A 56 1.69 14.94 3.21
N ALA A 57 1.18 14.50 2.05
CA ALA A 57 1.88 14.66 0.78
C ALA A 57 2.09 16.13 0.42
N ARG A 58 1.06 16.98 0.59
CA ARG A 58 1.16 18.43 0.35
C ARG A 58 2.15 19.11 1.30
N GLU A 59 2.14 18.77 2.58
CA GLU A 59 3.09 19.29 3.57
C GLU A 59 4.55 18.95 3.23
N LEU A 60 4.78 17.79 2.60
CA LEU A 60 6.09 17.34 2.16
C LEU A 60 6.46 17.78 0.74
N GLY A 61 5.54 18.39 0.00
CA GLY A 61 5.74 18.78 -1.40
C GLY A 61 5.85 17.60 -2.37
N LEU A 62 5.25 16.46 -2.05
CA LEU A 62 5.33 15.22 -2.84
C LEU A 62 4.23 15.12 -3.89
N ASN A 63 4.55 14.54 -5.03
CA ASN A 63 3.60 14.21 -6.07
C ASN A 63 3.21 12.72 -6.02
N LEU A 64 2.01 12.44 -5.51
CA LEU A 64 1.46 11.08 -5.46
C LEU A 64 0.74 10.66 -6.76
N SER A 65 0.94 11.36 -7.88
CA SER A 65 0.40 10.93 -9.17
C SER A 65 0.86 9.52 -9.52
N GLY A 66 -0.09 8.62 -9.78
CA GLY A 66 0.19 7.20 -10.07
C GLY A 66 0.31 6.31 -8.82
N VAL A 67 0.15 6.87 -7.62
CA VAL A 67 -0.03 6.11 -6.38
C VAL A 67 -1.53 5.95 -6.11
N ASN A 68 -1.96 4.72 -5.85
CA ASN A 68 -3.33 4.42 -5.43
C ASN A 68 -3.45 4.64 -3.92
N ILE A 69 -4.44 5.40 -3.46
CA ILE A 69 -4.72 5.60 -2.03
C ILE A 69 -6.03 4.90 -1.73
N PHE A 70 -5.99 3.89 -0.86
CA PHE A 70 -7.13 3.02 -0.58
C PHE A 70 -7.46 3.06 0.91
N SER A 71 -8.74 3.25 1.24
CA SER A 71 -9.26 3.13 2.59
C SER A 71 -10.14 1.90 2.69
N TYR A 72 -9.76 0.96 3.56
CA TYR A 72 -10.55 -0.25 3.79
C TYR A 72 -11.85 0.02 4.55
N LEU A 73 -11.92 1.11 5.33
CA LEU A 73 -13.10 1.43 6.16
C LEU A 73 -14.34 1.78 5.33
N ASN A 74 -14.14 2.23 4.09
CA ASN A 74 -15.22 2.62 3.17
C ASN A 74 -15.23 1.76 1.89
N SER A 75 -14.55 0.62 1.89
CA SER A 75 -14.52 -0.26 0.72
C SER A 75 -15.65 -1.29 0.77
N ASP A 76 -16.32 -1.50 -0.37
CA ASP A 76 -17.29 -2.59 -0.56
C ASP A 76 -16.66 -3.98 -0.40
N GLU A 77 -15.32 -4.06 -0.45
CA GLU A 77 -14.56 -5.30 -0.31
C GLU A 77 -14.27 -5.65 1.16
N PHE A 78 -14.54 -4.74 2.10
CA PHE A 78 -14.19 -4.92 3.51
C PHE A 78 -14.78 -6.20 4.10
N ASP A 79 -16.08 -6.43 3.91
CA ASP A 79 -16.75 -7.63 4.42
C ASP A 79 -16.18 -8.92 3.80
N SER A 80 -15.71 -8.87 2.55
CA SER A 80 -15.02 -10.00 1.90
C SER A 80 -13.66 -10.26 2.54
N TYR A 81 -12.92 -9.23 2.92
CA TYR A 81 -11.63 -9.39 3.62
C TYR A 81 -11.82 -9.95 5.03
N VAL A 82 -12.86 -9.50 5.74
CA VAL A 82 -13.24 -10.02 7.07
C VAL A 82 -13.59 -11.50 6.98
N GLU A 83 -14.40 -11.89 6.00
CA GLU A 83 -14.78 -13.29 5.81
C GLU A 83 -13.55 -14.15 5.51
N GLU A 84 -12.70 -13.73 4.57
CA GLU A 84 -11.49 -14.47 4.23
C GLU A 84 -10.56 -14.62 5.44
N TYR A 85 -10.34 -13.54 6.19
CA TYR A 85 -9.51 -13.56 7.40
C TYR A 85 -10.08 -14.49 8.47
N TYR A 86 -11.40 -14.45 8.69
CA TYR A 86 -12.09 -15.39 9.59
C TYR A 86 -11.88 -16.84 9.15
N GLN A 87 -12.10 -17.17 7.87
CA GLN A 87 -11.91 -18.54 7.38
C GLN A 87 -10.47 -19.03 7.58
N LEU A 88 -9.48 -18.17 7.35
CA LEU A 88 -8.06 -18.47 7.55
C LEU A 88 -7.69 -18.66 9.03
N ARG A 89 -8.43 -18.06 9.97
CA ARG A 89 -8.04 -17.98 11.39
C ARG A 89 -9.01 -18.57 12.39
N LYS A 90 -10.21 -19.02 11.99
CA LYS A 90 -11.21 -19.63 12.87
C LYS A 90 -10.68 -20.80 13.70
N HIS A 91 -9.74 -21.57 13.14
CA HIS A 91 -9.09 -22.68 13.85
C HIS A 91 -8.21 -22.21 15.03
N LYS A 92 -7.85 -20.93 15.09
CA LYS A 92 -7.13 -20.29 16.21
C LYS A 92 -8.05 -19.60 17.21
N GLY A 93 -9.37 -19.83 17.11
CA GLY A 93 -10.36 -19.28 18.04
C GLY A 93 -10.77 -17.82 17.77
N ILE A 94 -10.37 -17.25 16.63
CA ILE A 94 -10.86 -15.92 16.19
C ILE A 94 -12.35 -16.03 15.85
N SER A 95 -13.18 -15.16 16.45
CA SER A 95 -14.59 -15.01 16.09
C SER A 95 -14.75 -14.13 14.84
N ARG A 96 -15.97 -14.06 14.28
CA ARG A 96 -16.24 -13.18 13.14
C ARG A 96 -16.15 -11.70 13.52
N ASP A 97 -16.51 -11.35 14.75
CA ASP A 97 -16.35 -10.00 15.29
C ASP A 97 -14.88 -9.63 15.48
N ASP A 98 -14.03 -10.56 15.94
CA ASP A 98 -12.57 -10.33 16.05
C ASP A 98 -11.88 -10.20 14.69
N ALA A 99 -12.50 -10.72 13.63
CA ALA A 99 -11.97 -10.64 12.27
C ALA A 99 -12.29 -9.30 11.57
N ARG A 100 -13.21 -8.52 12.14
CA ARG A 100 -13.62 -7.20 11.65
C ARG A 100 -12.73 -6.10 12.23
#